data_AF-A0A8S1HYR2-F1
#
_entry.id   AF-A0A8S1HYR2-F1
#
_cell.length_a   1.000
_cell.length_b   1.000
_cell.length_c   1.000
_cell.angle_alpha   90.00
_cell.angle_beta   90.00
_cell.angle_gamma   90.00
#
_symmetry.space_group_name_H-M   'P 1'
#
loop_
_entity.id
_entity.type
_entity.pdbx_description
1 polymer ?
#
loop_
_entity_poly.entity_id
_entity_poly.type
_entity_poly.pdbx_seq_one_letter_code
_entity_poly.pdbx_strand_id
1 'polypeptide(L)'
;MLKVLIVCAFGAVAVLAEQKEPSFLANVKSDDKKEFLKIQNDAVLTISEIDTKLAAWAKKHNVNAYNKYKTDLNNIASGAFKKVDETVNNFPKAAAALKTILRNKNQTYADRKKALDKLQAKYPYELQALSVLRNRYIAEHRHGAKKAVGL
;
A
#
# COMPACT_ATOMS: atom_id res chain seq x y z
N MET A 1 6.21 -20.44 8.93
CA MET A 1 7.02 -19.95 7.78
C MET A 1 6.11 -19.15 6.87
N LEU A 2 6.32 -17.84 6.78
CA LEU A 2 5.47 -16.90 6.05
C LEU A 2 5.97 -16.83 4.60
N LYS A 3 5.24 -17.42 3.65
CA LYS A 3 5.53 -17.28 2.21
C LYS A 3 4.83 -16.03 1.70
N VAL A 4 5.60 -14.94 1.61
CA VAL A 4 5.19 -13.70 0.93
C VAL A 4 5.26 -13.96 -0.58
N LEU A 5 4.11 -14.17 -1.22
CA LEU A 5 4.01 -14.19 -2.68
C LEU A 5 3.73 -12.78 -3.18
N ILE A 6 4.79 -12.13 -3.63
CA ILE A 6 4.76 -10.89 -4.38
C ILE A 6 4.27 -11.23 -5.79
N VAL A 7 3.07 -10.77 -6.15
CA VAL A 7 2.65 -10.66 -7.55
C VAL A 7 2.41 -9.19 -7.84
N CYS A 8 3.46 -8.53 -8.35
CA CYS A 8 3.36 -7.25 -9.02
C CYS A 8 3.11 -7.50 -10.50
N ALA A 9 1.98 -7.06 -11.03
CA ALA A 9 1.83 -6.78 -12.45
C ALA A 9 0.90 -5.57 -12.61
N PHE A 10 1.45 -4.51 -13.18
CA PHE A 10 0.73 -3.30 -13.55
C PHE A 10 -0.27 -3.66 -14.66
N GLY A 11 -1.54 -3.79 -14.29
CA GLY A 11 -2.64 -4.10 -15.20
C GLY A 11 -3.76 -4.84 -14.47
N ALA A 12 -4.75 -4.09 -14.00
CA ALA A 12 -5.94 -4.54 -13.25
C ALA A 12 -5.70 -5.52 -12.08
N VAL A 13 -5.76 -4.95 -10.86
CA VAL A 13 -6.22 -5.58 -9.61
C VAL A 13 -5.34 -6.67 -8.98
N ALA A 14 -4.71 -6.32 -7.86
CA ALA A 14 -4.66 -7.14 -6.65
C ALA A 14 -4.29 -6.21 -5.50
N VAL A 15 -5.29 -5.77 -4.74
CA VAL A 15 -5.09 -4.97 -3.53
C VAL A 15 -4.34 -5.83 -2.52
N LEU A 16 -3.16 -5.35 -2.11
CA LEU A 16 -2.36 -5.83 -0.99
C LEU A 16 -3.05 -5.53 0.34
N ALA A 17 -4.31 -5.95 0.50
CA ALA A 17 -4.94 -6.00 1.80
C ALA A 17 -4.39 -7.23 2.51
N GLU A 18 -3.87 -7.03 3.72
CA GLU A 18 -3.67 -8.09 4.71
C GLU A 18 -4.76 -9.16 4.57
N GLN A 19 -4.33 -10.41 4.44
CA GLN A 19 -5.08 -11.59 4.01
C GLN A 19 -6.21 -11.95 4.98
N LYS A 20 -7.20 -11.06 5.13
CA LYS A 20 -8.46 -11.33 5.80
C LYS A 20 -9.39 -11.93 4.76
N GLU A 21 -9.85 -13.15 5.02
CA GLU A 21 -10.87 -13.84 4.21
C GLU A 21 -11.98 -12.84 3.84
N PRO A 22 -12.36 -12.73 2.55
CA PRO A 22 -13.45 -11.86 2.15
C PRO A 22 -14.70 -12.14 2.98
N SER A 23 -15.31 -11.10 3.56
CA SER A 23 -16.43 -11.26 4.50
C SER A 23 -17.61 -12.01 3.91
N PHE A 24 -17.83 -11.93 2.59
CA PHE A 24 -18.90 -12.67 1.92
C PHE A 24 -18.74 -14.18 2.01
N LEU A 25 -17.51 -14.68 2.20
CA LEU A 25 -17.27 -16.10 2.38
C LEU A 25 -17.79 -16.59 3.73
N ALA A 26 -18.05 -15.73 4.72
CA ALA A 26 -18.62 -16.16 6.01
C ALA A 26 -19.90 -17.01 5.85
N ASN A 27 -20.70 -16.73 4.82
CA ASN A 27 -21.98 -17.40 4.55
C ASN A 27 -21.87 -18.55 3.51
N VAL A 28 -20.66 -18.90 3.09
CA VAL A 28 -20.39 -19.95 2.09
C VAL A 28 -20.03 -21.26 2.80
N LYS A 29 -20.46 -22.41 2.28
CA LYS A 29 -20.14 -23.72 2.88
C LYS A 29 -18.64 -23.97 2.84
N SER A 30 -18.12 -24.70 3.83
CA SER A 30 -16.67 -24.89 3.99
C SER A 30 -15.98 -25.46 2.75
N ASP A 31 -16.60 -26.40 2.03
CA ASP A 31 -15.97 -26.99 0.84
C ASP A 31 -16.00 -26.03 -0.36
N ASP A 32 -17.05 -25.24 -0.50
CA ASP A 32 -17.16 -24.22 -1.54
C ASP A 32 -16.14 -23.09 -1.29
N LYS A 33 -15.87 -22.74 -0.02
CA LYS A 33 -14.77 -21.84 0.34
C LYS A 33 -13.41 -22.39 -0.04
N LYS A 34 -13.16 -23.69 0.15
CA LYS A 34 -11.90 -24.33 -0.28
C LYS A 34 -11.73 -24.24 -1.80
N GLU A 35 -12.81 -24.43 -2.56
CA GLU A 35 -12.80 -24.25 -4.02
C GLU A 35 -12.44 -22.80 -4.40
N PHE A 36 -13.06 -21.81 -3.75
CA PHE A 36 -12.73 -20.39 -3.93
C PHE A 36 -11.24 -20.11 -3.68
N LEU A 37 -10.73 -20.52 -2.51
CA LEU A 37 -9.34 -20.30 -2.13
C LEU A 37 -8.36 -21.02 -3.05
N LYS A 38 -8.72 -22.20 -3.56
CA LYS A 38 -7.90 -22.93 -4.54
C LYS A 38 -7.79 -22.16 -5.85
N ILE A 39 -8.88 -21.60 -6.35
CA ILE A 39 -8.87 -20.79 -7.59
C ILE A 39 -8.08 -19.49 -7.36
N GLN A 40 -8.32 -18.81 -6.24
CA GLN A 40 -7.69 -17.52 -5.93
C GLN A 40 -6.17 -17.62 -5.78
N ASN A 41 -5.67 -18.73 -5.20
CA ASN A 41 -4.25 -18.92 -4.93
C ASN A 41 -3.55 -19.78 -5.99
N ASP A 42 -4.19 -20.00 -7.14
CA ASP A 42 -3.58 -20.76 -8.24
C ASP A 42 -2.44 -19.93 -8.86
N ALA A 43 -1.21 -20.42 -8.71
CA ALA A 43 -0.01 -19.73 -9.18
C ALA A 43 0.25 -19.90 -10.68
N VAL A 44 -0.52 -20.75 -11.38
CA VAL A 44 -0.37 -21.02 -12.81
C VAL A 44 -1.34 -20.17 -13.63
N LEU A 45 -2.54 -19.93 -13.09
CA LEU A 45 -3.56 -19.15 -13.80
C LEU A 45 -3.16 -17.67 -13.91
N THR A 46 -3.46 -17.10 -15.08
CA THR A 46 -3.47 -15.66 -15.26
C THR A 46 -4.58 -15.02 -14.42
N ILE A 47 -4.45 -13.73 -14.13
CA ILE A 47 -5.46 -12.96 -13.38
C ILE A 47 -6.83 -13.03 -14.08
N SER A 48 -6.87 -12.94 -15.42
CA SER A 48 -8.12 -13.04 -16.20
C SER A 48 -8.78 -14.42 -16.09
N GLU A 49 -7.98 -15.49 -16.04
CA GLU A 49 -8.47 -16.84 -15.83
C GLU A 49 -8.99 -17.04 -14.40
N ILE A 50 -8.29 -16.51 -13.40
CA ILE A 50 -8.77 -16.49 -12.00
C ILE A 50 -10.13 -15.78 -11.94
N ASP A 51 -10.24 -14.60 -12.54
CA ASP A 51 -11.46 -13.80 -12.59
C ASP A 51 -12.63 -14.57 -13.23
N THR A 52 -12.36 -15.24 -14.35
CA THR A 52 -13.34 -16.04 -15.07
C THR A 52 -13.79 -17.23 -14.23
N LYS A 53 -12.86 -17.96 -13.61
CA LYS A 53 -13.16 -19.12 -12.77
C LYS A 53 -13.89 -18.74 -11.49
N LEU A 54 -13.53 -17.64 -10.84
CA LEU A 54 -14.24 -17.16 -9.65
C LEU A 54 -15.64 -16.64 -9.97
N ALA A 55 -15.84 -16.01 -11.14
CA ALA A 55 -17.19 -15.66 -11.61
C ALA A 55 -18.05 -16.90 -11.88
N ALA A 56 -17.48 -17.95 -12.47
CA ALA A 56 -18.16 -19.23 -12.66
C ALA A 56 -18.47 -19.92 -11.31
N TRP A 57 -17.52 -19.92 -10.38
CA TRP A 57 -17.70 -20.42 -9.02
C TRP A 57 -18.85 -19.70 -8.29
N ALA A 58 -18.89 -18.37 -8.37
CA ALA A 58 -19.94 -17.59 -7.72
C ALA A 58 -21.33 -17.91 -8.27
N LYS A 59 -21.45 -18.12 -9.59
CA LYS A 59 -22.69 -18.58 -10.24
C LYS A 59 -23.09 -19.98 -9.78
N LYS A 60 -22.14 -20.93 -9.79
CA LYS A 60 -22.36 -22.33 -9.36
C LYS A 60 -22.92 -22.41 -7.94
N HIS A 61 -22.44 -21.56 -7.05
CA HIS A 61 -22.79 -21.58 -5.62
C HIS A 61 -23.78 -20.48 -5.19
N ASN A 62 -24.37 -19.75 -6.14
CA ASN A 62 -25.32 -18.65 -5.91
C ASN A 62 -24.81 -17.56 -4.95
N VAL A 63 -23.52 -17.23 -5.05
CA VAL A 63 -22.85 -16.25 -4.18
C VAL A 63 -22.97 -14.84 -4.79
N ASN A 64 -24.16 -14.24 -4.67
CA ASN A 64 -24.46 -12.91 -5.24
C ASN A 64 -23.54 -11.79 -4.73
N ALA A 65 -23.03 -11.93 -3.51
CA ALA A 65 -22.13 -10.96 -2.88
C ALA A 65 -20.74 -10.87 -3.58
N TYR A 66 -20.37 -11.85 -4.41
CA TYR A 66 -19.10 -11.85 -5.14
C TYR A 66 -18.95 -10.65 -6.09
N ASN A 67 -20.02 -10.27 -6.79
CA ASN A 67 -19.98 -9.13 -7.72
C ASN A 67 -19.68 -7.82 -6.99
N LYS A 68 -20.29 -7.62 -5.81
CA LYS A 68 -20.01 -6.46 -4.97
C LYS A 68 -18.55 -6.47 -4.52
N TYR A 69 -18.05 -7.61 -4.04
CA TYR A 69 -16.65 -7.77 -3.65
C TYR A 69 -15.69 -7.40 -4.78
N LYS A 70 -15.93 -7.88 -6.01
CA LYS A 70 -15.12 -7.54 -7.19
C LYS A 70 -15.15 -6.03 -7.49
N THR A 71 -16.32 -5.40 -7.46
CA THR A 71 -16.46 -3.96 -7.66
C THR A 71 -15.71 -3.16 -6.59
N ASP A 72 -15.81 -3.56 -5.32
CA ASP A 72 -15.11 -2.91 -4.22
C ASP A 72 -13.59 -3.00 -4.39
N LEU A 73 -13.05 -4.17 -4.78
CA LEU A 73 -11.63 -4.32 -5.10
C LEU A 73 -11.17 -3.40 -6.22
N ASN A 74 -11.95 -3.31 -7.31
CA ASN A 74 -11.65 -2.42 -8.44
C ASN A 74 -11.63 -0.94 -8.02
N ASN A 75 -12.57 -0.54 -7.16
CA ASN A 75 -12.65 0.82 -6.64
C ASN A 75 -11.47 1.13 -5.73
N ILE A 76 -11.07 0.21 -4.86
CA ILE A 76 -9.90 0.37 -3.99
C ILE A 76 -8.62 0.49 -4.84
N ALA A 77 -8.44 -0.40 -5.82
CA ALA A 77 -7.27 -0.36 -6.70
C ALA A 77 -7.19 0.96 -7.49
N SER A 78 -8.30 1.37 -8.11
CA SER A 78 -8.36 2.63 -8.87
C SER A 78 -8.13 3.85 -7.97
N GLY A 79 -8.71 3.85 -6.76
CA GLY A 79 -8.50 4.89 -5.77
C GLY A 79 -7.05 4.95 -5.28
N ALA A 80 -6.38 3.81 -5.14
CA ALA A 80 -4.98 3.73 -4.74
C ALA A 80 -4.06 4.36 -5.80
N PHE A 81 -4.23 4.02 -7.08
CA PHE A 81 -3.44 4.64 -8.16
C PHE A 81 -3.65 6.14 -8.25
N LYS A 82 -4.91 6.59 -8.19
CA LYS A 82 -5.21 8.03 -8.13
C LYS A 82 -4.49 8.70 -6.95
N LYS A 83 -4.46 8.05 -5.78
CA LYS A 83 -3.79 8.61 -4.61
C LYS A 83 -2.26 8.65 -4.75
N VAL A 84 -1.68 7.65 -5.40
CA VAL A 84 -0.25 7.64 -5.74
C VAL A 84 0.06 8.81 -6.69
N ASP A 85 -0.74 9.00 -7.74
CA ASP A 85 -0.55 10.11 -8.69
C ASP A 85 -0.64 11.47 -8.00
N GLU A 86 -1.66 11.67 -7.15
CA GLU A 86 -1.78 12.88 -6.32
C GLU A 86 -0.54 13.09 -5.44
N THR A 87 -0.05 12.03 -4.81
CA THR A 87 1.12 12.08 -3.92
C THR A 87 2.38 12.46 -4.71
N VAL A 88 2.60 11.84 -5.87
CA VAL A 88 3.74 12.15 -6.76
C VAL A 88 3.67 13.60 -7.23
N ASN A 89 2.49 14.08 -7.63
CA ASN A 89 2.31 15.46 -8.08
C ASN A 89 2.52 16.50 -6.96
N ASN A 90 2.20 16.15 -5.72
CA ASN A 90 2.42 17.02 -4.56
C ASN A 90 3.82 16.89 -3.95
N PHE A 91 4.55 15.82 -4.29
CA PHE A 91 5.86 15.50 -3.71
C PHE A 91 6.86 16.66 -3.78
N PRO A 92 7.02 17.38 -4.91
CA PRO A 92 7.96 18.52 -4.98
C PRO A 92 7.60 19.64 -4.01
N LYS A 93 6.30 19.93 -3.85
CA LYS A 93 5.80 20.97 -2.94
C LYS A 93 6.04 20.59 -1.48
N ALA A 94 5.75 19.35 -1.12
CA ALA A 94 6.00 18.81 0.21
C ALA A 94 7.50 18.83 0.55
N ALA A 95 8.36 18.39 -0.38
CA ALA A 95 9.81 18.39 -0.23
C ALA A 95 10.38 19.80 -0.04
N ALA A 96 9.93 20.78 -0.83
CA ALA A 96 10.34 22.17 -0.69
C ALA A 96 9.94 22.75 0.68
N ALA A 97 8.70 22.53 1.12
CA ALA A 97 8.22 23.00 2.42
C ALA A 97 8.98 22.36 3.59
N LEU A 98 9.24 21.04 3.51
CA LEU A 98 10.03 20.32 4.51
C LEU A 98 11.45 20.89 4.60
N LYS A 99 12.09 21.12 3.45
CA LYS A 99 13.45 21.72 3.39
C LYS A 99 13.47 23.11 4.03
N THR A 100 12.48 23.95 3.76
CA THR A 100 12.34 25.28 4.38
C THR A 100 12.24 25.18 5.89
N ILE A 101 11.37 24.30 6.42
CA ILE A 101 11.23 24.09 7.87
C ILE A 101 12.54 23.60 8.47
N LEU A 102 13.19 22.59 7.89
CA LEU A 102 14.40 22.01 8.48
C LEU A 102 15.62 22.95 8.41
N ARG A 103 15.69 23.83 7.40
CA ARG A 103 16.78 24.79 7.25
C ARG A 103 16.59 26.08 8.06
N ASN A 104 15.39 26.36 8.57
CA ASN A 104 15.17 27.53 9.41
C ASN A 104 15.86 27.33 10.77
N LYS A 105 16.94 28.09 10.99
CA LYS A 105 17.73 28.13 12.23
C LYS A 105 17.21 29.14 13.27
N ASN A 106 16.25 29.98 12.88
CA ASN A 106 15.71 31.06 13.72
C ASN A 106 14.41 30.65 14.44
N GLN A 107 14.11 29.35 14.52
CA GLN A 107 12.94 28.81 15.20
C GLN A 107 13.37 27.96 16.39
N THR A 108 12.52 27.89 17.42
CA THR A 108 12.72 26.94 18.52
C THR A 108 12.41 25.51 18.05
N TYR A 109 12.82 24.51 18.84
CA TYR A 109 12.43 23.12 18.60
C TYR A 109 10.91 22.92 18.65
N ALA A 110 10.22 23.62 19.55
CA ALA A 110 8.77 23.54 19.68
C ALA A 110 8.06 24.10 18.42
N ASP A 111 8.53 25.24 17.91
CA ASP A 111 7.99 25.83 16.67
C ASP A 111 8.24 24.94 15.47
N ARG A 112 9.44 24.35 15.36
CA ARG A 112 9.76 23.39 14.31
C ARG A 112 8.84 22.19 14.37
N LYS A 113 8.61 21.62 15.55
CA LYS A 113 7.68 20.48 15.70
C LYS A 113 6.28 20.87 15.24
N LYS A 114 5.76 22.02 15.68
CA LYS A 114 4.44 22.52 15.27
C LYS A 114 4.35 22.72 13.75
N ALA A 115 5.41 23.21 13.12
CA ALA A 115 5.46 23.36 11.66
C ALA A 115 5.48 22.01 10.94
N LEU A 116 6.21 21.02 11.46
CA LEU A 116 6.23 19.66 10.92
C LEU A 116 4.88 18.96 11.10
N ASP A 117 4.22 19.11 12.25
CA ASP A 117 2.88 18.53 12.50
C ASP A 117 1.85 19.11 11.51
N LYS A 118 1.89 20.43 11.25
CA LYS A 118 1.06 21.07 10.22
C LYS A 118 1.38 20.55 8.82
N LEU A 119 2.67 20.34 8.51
CA LEU A 119 3.08 19.82 7.22
C LEU A 119 2.63 18.36 7.04
N GLN A 120 2.72 17.54 8.09
CA GLN A 120 2.24 16.15 8.10
C GLN A 120 0.73 16.07 7.89
N ALA A 121 -0.04 16.97 8.51
CA ALA A 121 -1.49 17.04 8.30
C ALA A 121 -1.84 17.39 6.84
N LYS A 122 -1.02 18.22 6.18
CA LYS A 122 -1.25 18.65 4.79
C LYS A 122 -0.75 17.65 3.74
N TYR A 123 0.36 16.96 4.00
CA TYR A 123 1.05 16.06 3.07
C TYR A 123 1.42 14.74 3.75
N PRO A 124 0.43 13.95 4.19
CA PRO A 124 0.69 12.81 5.06
C PRO A 124 1.50 11.70 4.39
N TYR A 125 1.26 11.42 3.11
CA TYR A 125 1.92 10.36 2.35
C TYR A 125 3.29 10.80 1.84
N GLU A 126 3.38 12.05 1.36
CA GLU A 126 4.61 12.64 0.85
C GLU A 126 5.65 12.73 1.98
N LEU A 127 5.25 13.16 3.19
CA LEU A 127 6.15 13.20 4.33
C LEU A 127 6.60 11.82 4.80
N GLN A 128 5.72 10.81 4.76
CA GLN A 128 6.11 9.44 5.04
C GLN A 128 7.18 8.96 4.05
N ALA A 129 6.95 9.14 2.75
CA ALA A 129 7.92 8.76 1.72
C ALA A 129 9.26 9.52 1.86
N LEU A 130 9.22 10.84 2.07
CA LEU A 130 10.41 11.64 2.33
C LEU A 130 11.17 11.18 3.57
N SER A 131 10.46 10.78 4.64
CA SER A 131 11.08 10.28 5.87
C SER A 131 11.83 8.97 5.63
N VAL A 132 11.27 8.04 4.85
CA VAL A 132 11.93 6.77 4.50
C VAL A 132 13.19 7.04 3.70
N LEU A 133 13.12 7.87 2.65
CA LEU A 133 14.27 8.22 1.81
C LEU A 133 15.39 8.85 2.63
N ARG A 134 15.05 9.84 3.47
CA ARG A 134 16.01 10.52 4.33
C ARG A 134 16.63 9.56 5.35
N ASN A 135 15.82 8.73 6.00
CA ASN A 135 16.30 7.82 7.04
C ASN A 135 17.19 6.71 6.45
N ARG A 136 16.87 6.21 5.25
CA ARG A 136 17.74 5.28 4.51
C ARG A 136 19.09 5.91 4.23
N TYR A 137 19.11 7.12 3.66
CA TYR A 137 20.35 7.85 3.40
C TYR A 137 21.18 8.04 4.69
N ILE A 138 20.55 8.50 5.78
CA ILE A 138 21.22 8.66 7.08
C ILE A 138 21.78 7.34 7.58
N ALA A 139 21.03 6.24 7.52
CA ALA A 139 21.48 4.94 7.99
C ALA A 139 22.73 4.48 7.24
N GLU A 140 22.74 4.59 5.90
CA GLU A 140 23.88 4.24 5.05
C GLU A 140 25.14 5.06 5.41
N HIS A 141 24.98 6.35 5.69
CA HIS A 141 26.10 7.26 5.90
C HIS A 141 26.54 7.36 7.37
N ARG A 142 25.69 6.93 8.32
CA ARG A 142 26.03 6.90 9.75
C ARG A 142 27.07 5.84 10.09
N HIS A 143 27.13 4.74 9.33
CA HIS A 143 28.18 3.72 9.49
C HIS A 143 29.56 4.23 9.05
N GLY A 144 29.63 5.06 8.00
CA GLY A 144 30.87 5.73 7.58
C GLY A 144 31.33 6.77 8.59
N ALA A 145 30.41 7.55 9.15
CA ALA A 145 30.72 8.57 10.15
C ALA A 145 31.33 7.96 11.44
N LYS A 146 30.78 6.85 11.97
CA LYS A 146 31.35 6.18 13.16
C LYS A 146 32.78 5.70 12.95
N LYS A 147 33.08 5.08 11.80
CA LYS A 147 34.44 4.68 11.41
C LYS A 147 35.41 5.87 11.32
N ALA A 148 34.95 7.03 10.87
CA ALA A 148 35.77 8.23 10.73
C ALA A 148 36.10 8.93 12.07
N VAL A 149 35.33 8.69 13.14
CA VAL A 149 35.59 9.25 14.49
C VAL A 149 36.15 8.24 15.49
N GLY A 150 36.50 7.02 15.05
CA GLY A 150 37.13 6.01 15.92
C GLY A 150 36.22 5.48 17.04
N LEU A 151 34.92 5.35 16.77
CA LEU A 151 33.92 4.75 17.69
C LEU A 151 33.26 3.51 17.07
#